data_AF-A0A7V4GXJ3-F1
#
_entry.id   AF-A0A7V4GXJ3-F1
#
_cell.length_a   1.000
_cell.length_b   1.000
_cell.length_c   1.000
_cell.angle_alpha   90.00
_cell.angle_beta   90.00
_cell.angle_gamma   90.00
#
_symmetry.space_group_name_H-M   'P 1'
#
loop_
_entity.id
_entity.type
_entity.pdbx_description
1 polymer ?
#
loop_
_entity_poly.entity_id
_entity_poly.type
_entity_poly.pdbx_seq_one_letter_code
_entity_poly.pdbx_strand_id
1 'polypeptide(L)'
;MKTICLYFQVHQPFRFRRYRFFDIGHDHYYYDDYSNESILHKVAQKCYLPANTILYNLIKEYGSRFKVSFSISGTAIDQFRLYAPEVLESFKKLAKTGYVEFLAETYAHSLSSLINREEFEAQVTKHRETIKEIFGQTPTVFRNTELVYSDEIGAMIADMGFKTVVTEGAKHILGWKSPNYVYCNAINPRLKVLLRNFKLSDDISFRFSNKSWNEYPLTADKYVAWLNA
;
A
#
# COMPACT_ATOMS: atom_id res chain seq x y z
N MET A 1 0.29 -7.61 -25.68
CA MET A 1 0.56 -6.32 -24.99
C MET A 1 0.71 -6.63 -23.51
N LYS A 2 1.84 -6.29 -22.89
CA LYS A 2 2.09 -6.50 -21.45
C LYS A 2 1.43 -5.37 -20.66
N THR A 3 0.76 -5.67 -19.55
CA THR A 3 0.16 -4.67 -18.65
C THR A 3 1.05 -4.53 -17.42
N ILE A 4 1.38 -3.31 -17.04
CA ILE A 4 2.19 -3.01 -15.85
C ILE A 4 1.25 -2.45 -14.77
N CYS A 5 1.21 -3.11 -13.61
CA CYS A 5 0.42 -2.66 -12.46
C CYS A 5 1.36 -2.02 -11.44
N LEU A 6 1.40 -0.69 -11.41
CA LEU A 6 2.13 0.05 -10.38
C LEU A 6 1.23 0.24 -9.17
N TYR A 7 1.65 -0.27 -8.02
CA TYR A 7 1.00 0.06 -6.75
C TYR A 7 2.03 0.53 -5.73
N PHE A 8 1.64 1.49 -4.89
CA PHE A 8 2.48 2.07 -3.85
C PHE A 8 1.82 1.89 -2.48
N GLN A 9 2.63 1.58 -1.47
CA GLN A 9 2.18 1.47 -0.08
C GLN A 9 2.56 2.74 0.68
N VAL A 10 1.61 3.28 1.43
CA VAL A 10 1.78 4.47 2.27
C VAL A 10 1.31 4.13 3.68
N HIS A 11 2.27 4.05 4.59
CA HIS A 11 2.01 3.73 5.99
C HIS A 11 2.86 4.61 6.91
N GLN A 12 2.25 5.10 7.99
CA GLN A 12 2.91 5.78 9.09
C GLN A 12 2.27 5.32 10.41
N PRO A 13 3.04 4.69 11.32
CA PRO A 13 2.55 4.35 12.64
C PRO A 13 2.57 5.58 13.56
N PHE A 14 1.65 5.64 14.53
CA PHE A 14 1.76 6.58 15.64
C PHE A 14 2.87 6.11 16.58
N ARG A 15 3.78 7.02 16.92
CA ARG A 15 4.84 6.79 17.89
C ARG A 15 4.31 7.11 19.27
N PHE A 16 4.67 6.24 20.20
CA PHE A 16 4.35 6.42 21.60
C PHE A 16 5.43 7.24 22.30
N ARG A 17 5.03 8.09 23.24
CA ARG A 17 5.98 8.72 24.16
C ARG A 17 6.59 7.66 25.07
N ARG A 18 7.68 8.03 25.73
CA ARG A 18 8.26 7.18 26.78
C ARG A 18 7.27 7.07 27.96
N TYR A 19 6.53 5.97 27.99
CA TYR A 19 5.57 5.64 29.04
C TYR A 19 6.24 4.78 30.11
N ARG A 20 6.30 5.26 31.35
CA ARG A 20 6.98 4.61 32.48
C ARG A 20 5.97 3.92 33.39
N PHE A 21 6.47 3.01 34.22
CA PHE A 21 5.65 2.31 35.22
C PHE A 21 4.87 3.29 36.13
N PHE A 22 5.46 4.43 36.49
CA PHE A 22 4.82 5.45 37.31
C PHE A 22 3.69 6.22 36.62
N ASP A 23 3.59 6.14 35.28
CA ASP A 23 2.51 6.80 34.52
C ASP A 23 1.22 5.96 34.54
N ILE A 24 1.31 4.65 34.85
CA ILE A 24 0.19 3.71 34.86
C ILE A 24 -0.85 4.18 35.90
N GLY A 25 -2.09 4.41 35.42
CA GLY A 25 -3.21 4.86 36.26
C GLY A 25 -3.25 6.36 36.54
N HIS A 26 -2.24 7.12 36.10
CA HIS A 26 -2.15 8.57 36.30
C HIS A 26 -2.25 9.36 34.99
N ASP A 27 -1.66 8.84 33.91
CA ASP A 27 -1.65 9.49 32.61
C ASP A 27 -2.07 8.49 31.53
N HIS A 28 -3.13 8.80 30.80
CA HIS A 28 -3.68 7.96 29.73
C HIS A 28 -3.31 8.48 28.33
N TYR A 29 -2.45 9.49 28.26
CA TYR A 29 -1.89 9.95 27.00
C TYR A 29 -0.68 9.11 26.63
N TYR A 30 -0.69 8.48 25.45
CA TYR A 30 0.37 7.56 25.03
C TYR A 30 1.23 8.09 23.87
N TYR A 31 0.80 9.13 23.16
CA TYR A 31 1.44 9.53 21.90
C TYR A 31 2.55 10.55 22.09
N ASP A 32 3.56 10.47 21.23
CA ASP A 32 4.59 11.50 21.06
C ASP A 32 4.20 12.40 19.88
N ASP A 33 3.37 13.40 20.13
CA ASP A 33 2.87 14.32 19.08
C ASP A 33 3.99 15.03 18.35
N TYR A 34 5.00 15.50 19.09
CA TYR A 34 6.12 16.21 18.50
C TYR A 34 6.86 15.32 17.49
N SER A 35 7.19 14.09 17.88
CA SER A 35 7.84 13.14 16.97
C SER A 35 6.92 12.74 15.81
N ASN A 36 5.63 12.54 16.05
CA ASN A 36 4.66 12.19 15.00
C ASN A 36 4.54 13.30 13.96
N GLU A 37 4.29 14.54 14.39
CA GLU A 37 4.16 15.73 13.54
C GLU A 37 5.47 16.01 12.77
N SER A 38 6.60 16.08 13.48
CA SER A 38 7.91 16.40 12.89
C SER A 38 8.31 15.39 11.81
N ILE A 39 8.13 14.10 12.08
CA ILE A 39 8.46 13.05 11.11
C ILE A 39 7.49 13.09 9.93
N LEU A 40 6.19 13.27 10.18
CA LEU A 40 5.21 13.33 9.10
C LEU A 40 5.49 14.49 8.15
N HIS A 41 5.73 15.70 8.66
CA HIS A 41 6.07 16.85 7.83
C HIS A 41 7.34 16.60 6.99
N LYS A 42 8.37 16.01 7.59
CA LYS A 42 9.60 15.67 6.86
C LYS A 42 9.33 14.70 5.72
N VAL A 43 8.53 13.65 5.94
CA VAL A 43 8.18 12.67 4.91
C VAL A 43 7.24 13.27 3.87
N ALA A 44 6.28 14.10 4.27
CA ALA A 44 5.36 14.80 3.38
C ALA A 44 6.12 15.64 2.33
N GLN A 45 7.07 16.46 2.79
CA GLN A 45 7.83 17.36 1.92
C GLN A 45 8.86 16.63 1.04
N LYS A 46 9.45 15.53 1.53
CA LYS A 46 10.52 14.81 0.80
C LYS A 46 10.01 13.65 -0.06
N CYS A 47 8.83 13.13 0.22
CA CYS A 47 8.32 11.91 -0.42
C CYS A 47 6.93 12.12 -1.01
N TYR A 48 5.89 12.33 -0.19
CA TYR A 48 4.51 12.25 -0.66
C TYR A 48 4.14 13.36 -1.65
N LEU A 49 4.40 14.63 -1.31
CA LEU A 49 4.02 15.76 -2.16
C LEU A 49 4.80 15.78 -3.49
N PRO A 50 6.15 15.58 -3.50
CA PRO A 50 6.89 15.47 -4.77
C PRO A 50 6.43 14.29 -5.62
N ALA A 51 6.26 13.10 -5.04
CA ALA A 51 5.82 11.91 -5.77
C ALA A 51 4.42 12.11 -6.37
N ASN A 52 3.47 12.62 -5.59
CA ASN A 52 2.11 12.88 -6.07
C ASN A 52 2.09 13.95 -7.17
N THR A 53 2.98 14.94 -7.12
CA THR A 53 3.13 15.94 -8.19
C THR A 53 3.62 15.30 -9.49
N ILE A 54 4.66 14.44 -9.42
CA ILE A 54 5.17 13.71 -10.58
C ILE A 54 4.06 12.85 -11.19
N LEU A 55 3.37 12.05 -10.37
CA LEU A 55 2.29 11.17 -10.82
C LEU A 55 1.13 11.96 -11.43
N TYR A 56 0.75 13.08 -10.83
CA TYR A 56 -0.31 13.94 -11.37
C TYR A 56 0.06 14.48 -12.75
N ASN A 57 1.30 14.94 -12.94
CA ASN A 57 1.77 15.45 -14.22
C ASN A 57 1.81 14.35 -15.29
N LEU A 58 2.30 13.15 -14.95
CA LEU A 58 2.28 11.99 -15.84
C LEU A 58 0.85 11.61 -16.24
N ILE A 59 -0.08 11.61 -15.29
CA ILE A 59 -1.49 11.34 -15.58
C ILE A 59 -2.07 12.41 -16.52
N LYS A 60 -1.74 13.69 -16.34
CA LYS A 60 -2.20 14.75 -17.25
C LYS A 60 -1.63 14.61 -18.67
N GLU A 61 -0.39 14.14 -18.79
CA GLU A 61 0.27 13.96 -20.09
C GLU A 61 -0.22 12.71 -20.82
N TYR A 62 -0.34 11.58 -20.12
CA TYR A 62 -0.61 10.27 -20.72
C TYR A 62 -2.09 9.84 -20.64
N GLY A 63 -2.88 10.46 -19.77
CA GLY A 63 -4.30 10.16 -19.57
C GLY A 63 -4.53 8.70 -19.21
N SER A 64 -5.48 8.06 -19.89
CA SER A 64 -5.86 6.66 -19.66
C SER A 64 -4.75 5.62 -19.89
N ARG A 65 -3.63 6.02 -20.50
CA ARG A 65 -2.46 5.16 -20.74
C ARG A 65 -1.58 5.02 -19.50
N PHE A 66 -1.71 5.88 -18.50
CA PHE A 66 -0.94 5.82 -17.26
C PHE A 66 -1.88 5.76 -16.06
N LYS A 67 -1.80 4.65 -15.32
CA LYS A 67 -2.63 4.39 -14.14
C LYS A 67 -1.75 3.87 -13.01
N VAL A 68 -2.12 4.23 -11.79
CA VAL A 68 -1.42 3.78 -10.58
C VAL A 68 -2.43 3.44 -9.49
N SER A 69 -2.03 2.61 -8.54
CA SER A 69 -2.84 2.29 -7.38
C SER A 69 -2.11 2.60 -6.07
N PHE A 70 -2.85 2.89 -5.00
CA PHE A 70 -2.28 3.14 -3.67
C PHE A 70 -2.95 2.27 -2.61
N SER A 71 -2.15 1.76 -1.69
CA SER A 71 -2.61 1.23 -0.39
C SER A 71 -2.19 2.24 0.66
N ILE A 72 -3.15 2.92 1.29
CA ILE A 72 -2.89 3.92 2.35
C ILE A 72 -3.55 3.43 3.63
N SER A 73 -2.77 3.09 4.65
CA SER A 73 -3.30 2.64 5.94
C SER A 73 -4.18 3.72 6.59
N GLY A 74 -5.16 3.29 7.39
CA GLY A 74 -6.04 4.20 8.13
C GLY A 74 -5.25 5.09 9.10
N THR A 75 -4.23 4.55 9.76
CA THR A 75 -3.33 5.31 10.64
C THR A 75 -2.55 6.40 9.90
N ALA A 76 -2.11 6.16 8.66
CA ALA A 76 -1.50 7.20 7.85
C ALA A 76 -2.50 8.30 7.47
N ILE A 77 -3.75 7.92 7.14
CA ILE A 77 -4.83 8.87 6.86
C ILE A 77 -5.11 9.76 8.08
N ASP A 78 -5.19 9.18 9.28
CA ASP A 78 -5.40 9.92 10.52
C ASP A 78 -4.26 10.90 10.78
N GLN A 79 -3.00 10.48 10.58
CA GLN A 79 -1.85 11.37 10.69
C GLN A 79 -1.90 12.51 9.66
N PHE A 80 -2.31 12.24 8.41
CA PHE A 80 -2.47 13.30 7.41
C PHE A 80 -3.55 14.31 7.83
N ARG A 81 -4.68 13.85 8.39
CA ARG A 81 -5.73 14.74 8.90
C ARG A 81 -5.22 15.65 10.03
N LEU A 82 -4.39 15.12 10.92
CA LEU A 82 -3.88 15.84 12.08
C LEU A 82 -2.75 16.81 11.73
N TYR A 83 -1.75 16.35 10.97
CA TYR A 83 -0.48 17.07 10.86
C TYR A 83 -0.11 17.46 9.43
N ALA A 84 -0.71 16.88 8.38
CA ALA A 84 -0.34 17.20 6.99
C ALA A 84 -1.54 17.13 6.03
N PRO A 85 -2.59 17.97 6.22
CA PRO A 85 -3.80 17.92 5.41
C PRO A 85 -3.52 18.16 3.92
N GLU A 86 -2.46 18.87 3.57
CA GLU A 86 -2.02 19.08 2.20
C GLU A 86 -1.63 17.78 1.48
N VAL A 87 -1.14 16.78 2.21
CA VAL A 87 -0.85 15.44 1.65
C VAL A 87 -2.16 14.76 1.28
N LEU A 88 -3.15 14.80 2.16
CA LEU A 88 -4.47 14.21 1.89
C LEU A 88 -5.14 14.88 0.69
N GLU A 89 -5.08 16.21 0.60
CA GLU A 89 -5.60 16.95 -0.56
C GLU A 89 -4.86 16.59 -1.85
N SER A 90 -3.55 16.32 -1.81
CA SER A 90 -2.80 15.85 -2.97
C SER A 90 -3.27 14.47 -3.46
N PHE A 91 -3.60 13.55 -2.55
CA PHE A 91 -4.19 12.26 -2.92
C PHE A 91 -5.62 12.40 -3.45
N LYS A 92 -6.44 13.28 -2.86
CA LYS A 92 -7.79 13.59 -3.41
C LYS A 92 -7.69 14.18 -4.81
N LYS A 93 -6.70 15.03 -5.08
CA LYS A 93 -6.43 15.57 -6.42
C LYS A 93 -6.06 14.47 -7.42
N LEU A 94 -5.25 13.49 -6.99
CA LEU A 94 -4.97 12.29 -7.79
C LEU A 94 -6.23 11.46 -8.03
N ALA A 95 -7.06 11.22 -7.00
CA ALA A 95 -8.31 10.48 -7.12
C ALA A 95 -9.26 11.08 -8.18
N LYS A 96 -9.39 12.42 -8.17
CA LYS A 96 -10.23 13.18 -9.12
C LYS A 96 -9.81 13.03 -10.58
N THR A 97 -8.60 12.55 -10.87
CA THR A 97 -8.18 12.28 -12.25
C THR A 97 -8.90 11.10 -12.89
N GLY A 98 -9.48 10.19 -12.10
CA GLY A 98 -10.08 8.95 -12.58
C GLY A 98 -9.09 7.87 -13.01
N TYR A 99 -7.78 8.10 -12.84
CA TYR A 99 -6.71 7.17 -13.22
C TYR A 99 -5.90 6.64 -12.03
N VAL A 100 -6.39 6.90 -10.81
CA VAL A 100 -5.80 6.40 -9.56
C VAL A 100 -6.82 5.58 -8.79
N GLU A 101 -6.43 4.36 -8.42
CA GLU A 101 -7.23 3.43 -7.60
C GLU A 101 -6.69 3.39 -6.16
N PHE A 102 -7.58 3.35 -5.17
CA PHE A 102 -7.23 3.10 -3.78
C PHE A 102 -7.65 1.69 -3.34
N LEU A 103 -6.67 0.91 -2.88
CA LEU A 103 -6.83 -0.45 -2.37
C LEU A 103 -7.33 -0.41 -0.92
N ALA A 104 -7.99 -1.49 -0.50
CA ALA A 104 -8.29 -1.72 0.90
C ALA A 104 -7.14 -2.44 1.60
N GLU A 105 -6.96 -2.12 2.88
CA GLU A 105 -6.06 -2.81 3.81
C GLU A 105 -6.67 -2.77 5.23
N THR A 106 -5.96 -3.29 6.23
CA THR A 106 -6.37 -3.11 7.63
C THR A 106 -6.17 -1.66 8.09
N TYR A 107 -7.11 -1.12 8.86
CA TYR A 107 -7.03 0.28 9.33
C TYR A 107 -5.73 0.61 10.07
N ALA A 108 -5.30 -0.26 10.99
CA ALA A 108 -4.11 -0.05 11.81
C ALA A 108 -2.83 -0.58 11.17
N HIS A 109 -2.88 -1.06 9.91
CA HIS A 109 -1.78 -1.81 9.30
C HIS A 109 -1.34 -3.01 10.17
N SER A 110 -2.34 -3.71 10.73
CA SER A 110 -2.13 -4.75 11.74
C SER A 110 -2.05 -6.15 11.12
N LEU A 111 -1.61 -7.12 11.93
CA LEU A 111 -1.59 -8.54 11.57
C LEU A 111 -2.87 -9.27 12.04
N SER A 112 -4.00 -8.57 12.18
CA SER A 112 -5.25 -9.13 12.70
C SER A 112 -5.73 -10.37 11.92
N SER A 113 -5.49 -10.41 10.60
CA SER A 113 -5.77 -11.57 9.74
C SER A 113 -5.15 -12.90 10.19
N LEU A 114 -4.09 -12.87 11.01
CA LEU A 114 -3.43 -14.07 11.54
C LEU A 114 -4.04 -14.59 12.84
N ILE A 115 -4.76 -13.74 13.57
CA ILE A 115 -5.08 -13.97 14.98
C ILE A 115 -6.59 -14.00 15.22
N ASN A 116 -7.32 -13.03 14.69
CA ASN A 116 -8.73 -12.86 14.99
C ASN A 116 -9.50 -12.32 13.76
N ARG A 117 -10.44 -13.13 13.28
CA ARG A 117 -11.22 -12.82 12.08
C ARG A 117 -12.14 -11.62 12.29
N GLU A 118 -12.79 -11.52 13.45
CA GLU A 118 -13.74 -10.44 13.75
C GLU A 118 -13.04 -9.06 13.75
N GLU A 119 -11.88 -8.97 14.39
CA GLU A 119 -11.04 -7.77 14.42
C GLU A 119 -10.48 -7.44 13.03
N PHE A 120 -10.12 -8.46 12.26
CA PHE A 120 -9.71 -8.27 10.87
C PHE A 120 -10.83 -7.66 10.04
N GLU A 121 -12.03 -8.23 10.06
CA GLU A 121 -13.20 -7.74 9.34
C GLU A 121 -13.62 -6.33 9.81
N ALA A 122 -13.55 -6.05 11.10
CA ALA A 122 -13.83 -4.73 11.67
C ALA A 122 -12.85 -3.67 11.16
N GLN A 123 -11.53 -3.94 11.19
CA GLN A 123 -10.52 -3.02 10.67
C GLN A 123 -10.67 -2.79 9.17
N VAL A 124 -10.94 -3.84 8.39
CA VAL A 124 -11.11 -3.74 6.93
C VAL A 124 -12.37 -2.94 6.59
N THR A 125 -13.47 -3.14 7.33
CA THR A 125 -14.71 -2.40 7.15
C THR A 125 -14.50 -0.91 7.43
N LYS A 126 -13.90 -0.57 8.57
CA LYS A 126 -13.57 0.83 8.93
C LYS A 126 -12.68 1.49 7.87
N HIS A 127 -11.69 0.75 7.34
CA HIS A 127 -10.78 1.25 6.32
C HIS A 127 -11.52 1.53 5.01
N ARG A 128 -12.33 0.58 4.54
CA ARG A 128 -13.14 0.71 3.32
C ARG A 128 -14.09 1.90 3.38
N GLU A 129 -14.74 2.12 4.53
CA GLU A 129 -15.61 3.28 4.77
C GLU A 129 -14.84 4.59 4.68
N THR A 130 -13.65 4.65 5.30
CA THR A 130 -12.78 5.84 5.28
C THR A 130 -12.28 6.16 3.86
N ILE A 131 -11.89 5.15 3.08
CA ILE A 131 -11.50 5.35 1.68
C ILE A 131 -12.68 5.90 0.85
N LYS A 132 -13.88 5.37 1.06
CA LYS A 132 -15.09 5.85 0.38
C LYS A 132 -15.44 7.28 0.77
N GLU A 133 -15.36 7.61 2.05
CA GLU A 133 -15.59 8.96 2.57
C GLU A 133 -14.64 9.98 1.94
N ILE A 134 -13.34 9.67 1.91
CA ILE A 134 -12.30 10.62 1.51
C ILE A 134 -12.16 10.74 -0.01
N PHE A 135 -12.18 9.61 -0.72
CA PHE A 135 -11.84 9.53 -2.13
C PHE A 135 -13.05 9.26 -3.03
N GLY A 136 -14.22 8.96 -2.47
CA GLY A 136 -15.43 8.60 -3.24
C GLY A 136 -15.33 7.25 -3.94
N GLN A 137 -14.30 6.44 -3.64
CA GLN A 137 -14.05 5.15 -4.28
C GLN A 137 -14.43 4.01 -3.33
N THR A 138 -15.00 2.92 -3.86
CA THR A 138 -15.18 1.68 -3.10
C THR A 138 -14.11 0.70 -3.53
N PRO A 139 -13.11 0.40 -2.68
CA PRO A 139 -12.05 -0.55 -2.98
C PRO A 139 -12.60 -1.92 -3.37
N THR A 140 -12.06 -2.50 -4.44
CA THR A 140 -12.39 -3.88 -4.88
C THR A 140 -11.19 -4.84 -4.82
N VAL A 141 -10.00 -4.27 -4.59
CA VAL A 141 -8.73 -4.97 -4.46
C VAL A 141 -8.22 -4.81 -3.04
N PHE A 142 -7.75 -5.90 -2.45
CA PHE A 142 -7.21 -5.95 -1.10
C PHE A 142 -5.70 -6.12 -1.11
N ARG A 143 -4.99 -5.37 -0.26
CA ARG A 143 -3.57 -5.57 0.06
C ARG A 143 -3.49 -5.81 1.55
N ASN A 144 -3.12 -7.03 1.94
CA ASN A 144 -2.93 -7.33 3.35
C ASN A 144 -1.61 -6.76 3.88
N THR A 145 -1.54 -6.55 5.19
CA THR A 145 -0.33 -6.11 5.90
C THR A 145 0.85 -7.01 5.52
N GLU A 146 1.97 -6.38 5.13
CA GLU A 146 3.20 -7.06 4.68
C GLU A 146 3.00 -8.11 3.59
N LEU A 147 1.93 -7.98 2.79
CA LEU A 147 1.55 -8.96 1.75
C LEU A 147 1.30 -10.38 2.28
N VAL A 148 1.07 -10.52 3.59
CA VAL A 148 0.82 -11.81 4.25
C VAL A 148 -0.42 -12.47 3.65
N TYR A 149 -0.26 -13.73 3.28
CA TYR A 149 -1.30 -14.51 2.61
C TYR A 149 -1.23 -15.99 2.98
N SER A 150 -2.42 -16.57 3.12
CA SER A 150 -2.68 -18.00 3.09
C SER A 150 -3.97 -18.22 2.30
N ASP A 151 -4.27 -19.46 1.92
CA ASP A 151 -5.52 -19.73 1.23
C ASP A 151 -6.75 -19.38 2.09
N GLU A 152 -6.65 -19.55 3.41
CA GLU A 152 -7.69 -19.17 4.39
C GLU A 152 -7.84 -17.66 4.50
N ILE A 153 -6.74 -16.89 4.54
CA ILE A 153 -6.78 -15.43 4.50
C ILE A 153 -7.44 -14.95 3.21
N GLY A 154 -7.09 -15.58 2.08
CA GLY A 154 -7.75 -15.33 0.81
C GLY A 154 -9.26 -15.61 0.87
N ALA A 155 -9.69 -16.71 1.47
CA ALA A 155 -11.10 -17.02 1.63
C ALA A 155 -11.83 -15.96 2.48
N MET A 156 -11.26 -15.52 3.60
CA MET A 156 -11.81 -14.43 4.43
C MET A 156 -11.93 -13.11 3.64
N ILE A 157 -10.91 -12.77 2.85
CA ILE A 157 -10.95 -11.59 1.97
C ILE A 157 -12.07 -11.71 0.92
N ALA A 158 -12.27 -12.90 0.37
CA ALA A 158 -13.34 -13.16 -0.60
C ALA A 158 -14.73 -13.04 0.03
N ASP A 159 -14.90 -13.52 1.27
CA ASP A 159 -16.16 -13.42 2.03
C ASP A 159 -16.56 -11.95 2.28
N MET A 160 -15.57 -11.06 2.47
CA MET A 160 -15.79 -9.61 2.58
C MET A 160 -16.15 -8.92 1.25
N GLY A 161 -16.20 -9.65 0.13
CA GLY A 161 -16.63 -9.17 -1.18
C GLY A 161 -15.52 -8.62 -2.08
N PHE A 162 -14.25 -8.77 -1.71
CA PHE A 162 -13.13 -8.37 -2.57
C PHE A 162 -12.98 -9.30 -3.77
N LYS A 163 -12.55 -8.73 -4.91
CA LYS A 163 -12.39 -9.46 -6.17
C LYS A 163 -10.96 -9.91 -6.43
N THR A 164 -10.01 -9.17 -5.87
CA THR A 164 -8.58 -9.42 -6.06
C THR A 164 -7.82 -9.17 -4.76
N VAL A 165 -6.79 -9.96 -4.51
CA VAL A 165 -5.79 -9.71 -3.47
C VAL A 165 -4.40 -9.61 -4.09
N VAL A 166 -3.59 -8.68 -3.57
CA VAL A 166 -2.15 -8.57 -3.89
C VAL A 166 -1.35 -9.25 -2.79
N THR A 167 -0.44 -10.15 -3.17
CA THR A 167 0.49 -10.82 -2.25
C THR A 167 1.88 -10.97 -2.86
N GLU A 168 2.83 -11.56 -2.13
CA GLU A 168 4.23 -11.67 -2.50
C GLU A 168 4.47 -12.82 -3.48
N GLY A 169 5.18 -12.55 -4.58
CA GLY A 169 5.58 -13.52 -5.60
C GLY A 169 6.87 -14.25 -5.25
N ALA A 170 7.03 -14.68 -4.00
CA ALA A 170 8.28 -15.27 -3.53
C ALA A 170 8.63 -16.57 -4.26
N LYS A 171 9.91 -16.72 -4.64
CA LYS A 171 10.38 -17.87 -5.45
C LYS A 171 10.10 -19.23 -4.79
N HIS A 172 10.21 -19.32 -3.47
CA HIS A 172 9.96 -20.56 -2.73
C HIS A 172 8.48 -20.97 -2.72
N ILE A 173 7.56 -20.01 -2.90
CA ILE A 173 6.11 -20.26 -3.00
C ILE A 173 5.75 -20.66 -4.43
N LEU A 174 6.30 -19.95 -5.42
CA LEU A 174 5.95 -20.16 -6.83
C LEU A 174 6.63 -21.37 -7.48
N GLY A 175 7.80 -21.79 -6.99
CA GLY A 175 8.60 -22.83 -7.62
C GLY A 175 8.97 -22.44 -9.06
N TRP A 176 8.43 -23.16 -10.04
CA TRP A 176 8.63 -22.90 -11.48
C TRP A 176 7.61 -21.92 -12.09
N LYS A 177 6.59 -21.51 -11.33
CA LYS A 177 5.55 -20.59 -11.77
C LYS A 177 6.07 -19.14 -11.81
N SER A 178 5.43 -18.30 -12.61
CA SER A 178 5.81 -16.89 -12.77
C SER A 178 4.88 -15.96 -11.99
N PRO A 179 5.39 -14.93 -11.28
CA PRO A 179 4.56 -13.93 -10.61
C PRO A 179 3.75 -13.06 -11.59
N ASN A 180 4.02 -13.14 -12.90
CA ASN A 180 3.39 -12.31 -13.92
C ASN A 180 2.04 -12.87 -14.42
N TYR A 181 1.54 -13.97 -13.84
CA TYR A 181 0.22 -14.50 -14.14
C TYR A 181 -0.80 -14.16 -13.05
N VAL A 182 -2.07 -14.16 -13.43
CA VAL A 182 -3.18 -14.04 -12.49
C VAL A 182 -3.50 -15.43 -11.97
N TYR A 183 -3.39 -15.62 -10.66
CA TYR A 183 -3.79 -16.84 -9.97
C TYR A 183 -5.19 -16.67 -9.38
N CYS A 184 -5.74 -17.73 -8.83
CA CYS A 184 -6.93 -17.66 -7.99
C CYS A 184 -6.67 -18.38 -6.67
N ASN A 185 -7.36 -17.94 -5.63
CA ASN A 185 -7.33 -18.60 -4.33
C ASN A 185 -7.83 -20.05 -4.47
N ALA A 186 -7.22 -20.99 -3.74
CA ALA A 186 -7.55 -22.40 -3.88
C ALA A 186 -8.92 -22.75 -3.28
N ILE A 187 -9.32 -22.07 -2.21
CA ILE A 187 -10.59 -22.31 -1.49
C ILE A 187 -11.77 -21.62 -2.20
N ASN A 188 -11.57 -20.39 -2.66
CA ASN A 188 -12.57 -19.56 -3.35
C ASN A 188 -12.01 -18.99 -4.68
N PRO A 189 -12.17 -19.71 -5.81
CA PRO A 189 -11.59 -19.33 -7.10
C PRO A 189 -12.12 -18.01 -7.72
N ARG A 190 -13.17 -17.42 -7.12
CA ARG A 190 -13.67 -16.10 -7.51
C ARG A 190 -12.69 -14.99 -7.13
N LEU A 191 -11.91 -15.17 -6.06
CA LEU A 191 -10.86 -14.22 -5.68
C LEU A 191 -9.62 -14.43 -6.55
N LYS A 192 -9.23 -13.38 -7.27
CA LYS A 192 -7.98 -13.35 -8.03
C LYS A 192 -6.80 -13.00 -7.14
N VAL A 193 -5.66 -13.63 -7.40
CA VAL A 193 -4.43 -13.44 -6.65
C VAL A 193 -3.39 -12.87 -7.60
N LEU A 194 -2.97 -11.64 -7.35
CA LEU A 194 -1.89 -10.97 -8.07
C LEU A 194 -0.62 -11.04 -7.22
N LEU A 195 0.48 -11.42 -7.84
CA LEU A 195 1.75 -11.60 -7.17
C LEU A 195 2.68 -10.44 -7.52
N ARG A 196 3.28 -9.84 -6.50
CA ARG A 196 4.34 -8.86 -6.68
C ARG A 196 5.52 -9.54 -7.36
N ASN A 197 6.06 -8.92 -8.41
CA ASN A 197 7.33 -9.34 -8.99
C ASN A 197 8.47 -8.78 -8.11
N PHE A 198 8.82 -9.51 -7.05
CA PHE A 198 9.77 -9.03 -6.04
C PHE A 198 11.11 -8.61 -6.63
N LYS A 199 11.63 -9.33 -7.64
CA LYS A 199 12.91 -9.00 -8.26
C LYS A 199 12.89 -7.58 -8.85
N LEU A 200 11.93 -7.32 -9.74
CA LEU A 200 11.79 -6.02 -10.41
C LEU A 200 11.41 -4.91 -9.43
N SER A 201 10.52 -5.22 -8.48
CA SER A 201 10.12 -4.24 -7.47
C SER A 201 11.27 -3.86 -6.53
N ASP A 202 12.07 -4.82 -6.08
CA ASP A 202 13.22 -4.59 -5.18
C ASP A 202 14.35 -3.83 -5.88
N ASP A 203 14.50 -4.02 -7.19
CA ASP A 203 15.44 -3.23 -8.00
C ASP A 203 15.14 -1.73 -7.89
N ILE A 204 13.85 -1.35 -7.88
CA ILE A 204 13.42 0.03 -7.63
C ILE A 204 13.52 0.39 -6.14
N SER A 205 12.97 -0.43 -5.25
CA SER A 205 12.82 -0.06 -3.83
C SER A 205 14.13 -0.04 -3.04
N PHE A 206 15.06 -0.94 -3.35
CA PHE A 206 16.28 -1.13 -2.55
C PHE A 206 17.57 -0.91 -3.33
N ARG A 207 17.59 -1.20 -4.64
CA ARG A 207 18.83 -1.17 -5.44
C ARG A 207 19.00 0.10 -6.28
N PHE A 208 17.96 0.89 -6.48
CA PHE A 208 17.98 2.08 -7.34
C PHE A 208 19.11 3.07 -7.02
N SER A 209 19.38 3.29 -5.72
CA SER A 209 20.45 4.18 -5.25
C SER A 209 21.76 3.45 -4.92
N ASN A 210 21.81 2.12 -5.09
CA ASN A 210 22.98 1.32 -4.72
C ASN A 210 24.04 1.33 -5.83
N LYS A 211 25.08 2.17 -5.66
CA LYS A 211 26.19 2.30 -6.60
C LYS A 211 27.10 1.06 -6.69
N SER A 212 27.06 0.14 -5.72
CA SER A 212 27.85 -1.10 -5.75
C SER A 212 27.10 -2.27 -6.41
N TRP A 213 25.82 -2.10 -6.73
CA TRP A 213 25.06 -3.10 -7.47
C TRP A 213 25.57 -3.17 -8.91
N ASN A 214 25.81 -4.38 -9.41
CA ASN A 214 26.37 -4.62 -10.74
C ASN A 214 25.49 -4.10 -11.90
N GLU A 215 24.20 -3.89 -11.67
CA GLU A 215 23.30 -3.30 -12.67
C GLU A 215 23.11 -1.78 -12.51
N TYR A 216 23.85 -1.11 -11.62
CA TYR A 216 23.78 0.35 -11.46
C TYR A 216 24.41 1.08 -12.67
N PRO A 217 23.84 2.21 -13.16
CA PRO A 217 22.58 2.82 -12.72
C PRO A 217 21.35 2.11 -13.29
N LEU A 218 20.24 2.15 -12.56
CA LEU A 218 18.94 1.70 -13.05
C LEU A 218 18.29 2.81 -13.89
N THR A 219 18.27 2.64 -15.21
CA THR A 219 17.62 3.56 -16.16
C THR A 219 16.26 3.02 -16.62
N ALA A 220 15.40 3.90 -17.15
CA ALA A 220 14.11 3.50 -17.71
C ALA A 220 14.26 2.46 -18.83
N ASP A 221 15.19 2.69 -19.78
CA ASP A 221 15.44 1.77 -20.90
C ASP A 221 15.86 0.38 -20.42
N LYS A 222 16.75 0.33 -19.41
CA LYS A 222 17.19 -0.93 -18.79
C LYS A 222 16.02 -1.67 -18.15
N TYR A 223 15.19 -0.96 -17.38
CA TYR A 223 14.04 -1.55 -16.72
C TYR A 223 12.98 -2.03 -17.72
N VAL A 224 12.74 -1.28 -18.80
CA VAL A 224 11.83 -1.68 -19.89
C VAL A 224 12.36 -2.90 -20.64
N ALA A 225 13.67 -3.00 -20.88
CA ALA A 225 14.27 -4.19 -21.48
C ALA A 225 14.02 -5.45 -20.62
N TRP A 226 14.17 -5.35 -19.30
CA TRP A 226 13.87 -6.45 -18.38
C TRP A 226 12.39 -6.81 -18.30
N LEU A 227 11.49 -5.83 -18.41
CA LEU A 227 10.05 -6.06 -18.50
C LEU A 227 9.65 -6.76 -19.80
N ASN A 228 10.41 -6.55 -20.88
CA ASN A 228 10.14 -7.11 -22.20
C ASN A 228 10.72 -8.51 -22.42
N ALA A 229 11.75 -8.89 -21.65
CA ALA A 229 12.22 -10.27 -21.54
C ALA A 229 11.10 -11.24 -21.09
#